data_AF-A0A377TG92-F1
#
_entry.id   AF-A0A377TG92-F1
#
_cell.length_a   1.000
_cell.length_b   1.000
_cell.length_c   1.000
_cell.angle_alpha   90.00
_cell.angle_beta   90.00
_cell.angle_gamma   90.00
#
_symmetry.space_group_name_H-M   'P 1'
#
loop_
_entity.id
_entity.type
_entity.pdbx_description
1 polymer ?
#
loop_
_entity_poly.entity_id
_entity_poly.type
_entity_poly.pdbx_seq_one_letter_code
_entity_poly.pdbx_strand_id
1 'polypeptide(L)'
;MAFNPELGSTSPAVLLDNAERLDKLVNGPAAAVPDRGGDSLKSWRLQQQEIANTLVNFQENGGAMGFSSLQELLAFIPDKANVLAIDTSTGEQYLWNGTEWVPSEYQGNSQINRLTKSLEKSHSTKFFHRWKDRIGTIIGRVGKTMMWAVFIFCHVC
;
A
#
# COMPACT_ATOMS: atom_id res chain seq x y z
N MET A 1 25.40 15.16 -24.84
CA MET A 1 25.48 15.90 -26.13
C MET A 1 25.14 17.37 -25.86
N ALA A 2 25.84 18.32 -26.46
CA ALA A 2 25.47 19.74 -26.36
C ALA A 2 24.40 20.05 -27.41
N PHE A 3 23.32 20.73 -27.03
CA PHE A 3 22.31 21.16 -28.00
C PHE A 3 22.93 22.19 -28.96
N ASN A 4 22.67 22.02 -30.26
CA ASN A 4 23.04 23.00 -31.27
C ASN A 4 21.83 23.30 -32.18
N PRO A 5 21.26 24.52 -32.14
CA PRO A 5 21.64 25.67 -31.30
C PRO A 5 21.57 25.39 -29.79
N GLU A 6 22.19 26.20 -28.94
CA GLU A 6 22.16 25.99 -27.49
C GLU A 6 20.76 26.14 -26.88
N LEU A 7 20.57 25.72 -25.62
CA LEU A 7 19.34 26.00 -24.87
C LEU A 7 19.22 27.52 -24.64
N GLY A 8 18.00 28.04 -24.65
CA GLY A 8 17.76 29.48 -24.54
C GLY A 8 17.95 30.27 -25.85
N SER A 9 18.25 29.61 -26.97
CA SER A 9 18.27 30.25 -28.28
C SER A 9 16.90 30.85 -28.64
N THR A 10 16.91 32.11 -29.08
CA THR A 10 15.72 32.84 -29.57
C THR A 10 15.57 32.78 -31.08
N SER A 11 16.32 31.89 -31.75
CA SER A 11 16.22 31.71 -33.20
C SER A 11 14.79 31.31 -33.59
N PRO A 12 14.19 31.93 -34.63
CA PRO A 12 12.84 31.61 -35.07
C PRO A 12 12.62 30.12 -35.36
N ALA A 13 13.60 29.44 -35.96
CA ALA A 13 13.52 28.02 -36.25
C ALA A 13 13.46 27.15 -34.97
N VAL A 14 14.23 27.52 -33.95
CA VAL A 14 14.23 26.82 -32.65
C VAL A 14 12.91 27.05 -31.91
N LEU A 15 12.39 28.28 -31.94
CA LEU A 15 11.10 28.60 -31.31
C LEU A 15 9.93 27.86 -31.96
N LEU A 16 9.91 27.77 -33.29
CA LEU A 16 8.89 27.01 -34.02
C LEU A 16 8.97 25.52 -33.70
N ASP A 17 10.17 24.92 -33.78
CA ASP A 17 10.37 23.49 -33.45
C ASP A 17 9.95 23.17 -32.01
N ASN A 18 10.28 24.05 -31.05
CA ASN A 18 9.83 23.92 -29.67
C ASN A 18 8.30 23.98 -29.54
N ALA A 19 7.64 24.89 -30.26
CA ALA A 19 6.18 25.04 -30.23
C ALA A 19 5.47 23.81 -30.81
N GLU A 20 5.93 23.29 -31.96
CA GLU A 20 5.38 22.07 -32.55
C GLU A 20 5.57 20.85 -31.65
N ARG A 21 6.74 20.74 -31.00
CA ARG A 21 7.02 19.65 -30.06
C ARG A 21 6.16 19.74 -28.82
N LEU A 22 5.97 20.94 -28.28
CA LEU A 22 5.09 21.18 -27.13
C LEU A 22 3.64 20.79 -27.47
N ASP A 23 3.14 21.14 -28.65
CA ASP A 23 1.81 20.73 -29.10
C ASP A 23 1.68 19.20 -29.17
N LYS A 24 2.66 18.51 -29.76
CA LYS A 24 2.70 17.03 -29.80
C LYS A 24 2.72 16.41 -28.40
N LEU A 25 3.46 17.01 -27.47
CA LEU A 25 3.59 16.50 -26.10
C LEU A 25 2.32 16.74 -25.27
N VAL A 26 1.69 17.91 -25.38
CA VAL A 26 0.55 18.29 -24.54
C VAL A 26 -0.78 17.89 -25.16
N ASN A 27 -0.97 18.18 -26.45
CA ASN A 27 -2.24 18.02 -27.17
C ASN A 27 -2.26 16.79 -28.10
N GLY A 28 -1.12 16.18 -28.39
CA GLY A 28 -0.99 15.04 -29.27
C GLY A 28 -1.44 13.69 -28.68
N PRO A 29 -1.45 12.61 -29.49
CA PRO A 29 -1.82 11.27 -29.05
C PRO A 29 -0.81 10.69 -28.03
N ALA A 30 -1.12 9.52 -27.46
CA ALA A 30 -0.17 8.79 -26.62
C ALA A 30 1.02 8.31 -27.47
N ALA A 31 2.19 8.93 -27.27
CA ALA A 31 3.36 8.68 -28.10
C ALA A 31 4.66 9.08 -27.38
N ALA A 32 5.75 8.48 -27.84
CA ALA A 32 7.11 8.96 -27.62
C ALA A 32 7.45 10.02 -28.67
N VAL A 33 7.88 11.19 -28.24
CA VAL A 33 8.30 12.32 -29.09
C VAL A 33 9.75 12.63 -28.73
N PRO A 34 10.71 12.58 -29.66
CA PRO A 34 12.10 12.91 -29.34
C PRO A 34 12.19 14.39 -28.92
N ASP A 35 13.10 14.72 -28.04
CA ASP A 35 13.52 16.08 -27.77
C ASP A 35 14.47 16.58 -28.87
N ARG A 36 15.08 17.75 -28.68
CA ARG A 36 16.02 18.32 -29.65
C ARG A 36 17.37 17.57 -29.71
N GLY A 37 17.72 16.84 -28.67
CA GLY A 37 18.89 15.97 -28.59
C GLY A 37 18.64 14.55 -29.09
N GLY A 38 17.37 14.22 -29.37
CA GLY A 38 16.92 12.89 -29.78
C GLY A 38 16.43 12.00 -28.63
N ASP A 39 16.46 12.49 -27.40
CA ASP A 39 16.01 11.74 -26.22
C ASP A 39 14.49 11.66 -26.19
N SER A 40 13.94 10.47 -25.92
CA SER A 40 12.50 10.24 -25.98
C SER A 40 11.76 10.93 -24.81
N LEU A 41 10.83 11.83 -25.12
CA LEU A 41 9.86 12.40 -24.19
C LEU A 41 8.49 11.73 -24.34
N LYS A 42 7.80 11.51 -23.23
CA LYS A 42 6.46 10.91 -23.25
C LYS A 42 5.40 12.01 -23.34
N SER A 43 4.46 11.90 -24.29
CA SER A 43 3.32 12.81 -24.33
C SER A 43 2.47 12.71 -23.06
N TRP A 44 1.71 13.76 -22.77
CA TRP A 44 0.80 13.82 -21.62
C TRP A 44 -0.16 12.63 -21.61
N ARG A 45 -0.77 12.31 -22.75
CA ARG A 45 -1.67 11.14 -22.87
C ARG A 45 -0.96 9.82 -22.57
N LEU A 46 0.30 9.64 -22.98
CA LEU A 46 1.07 8.44 -22.65
C LEU A 46 1.39 8.35 -21.15
N GLN A 47 1.79 9.47 -20.54
CA GLN A 47 2.02 9.52 -19.09
C GLN A 47 0.74 9.21 -18.30
N GLN A 48 -0.41 9.74 -18.72
CA GLN A 48 -1.71 9.42 -18.10
C GLN A 48 -2.03 7.92 -18.20
N GLN A 49 -1.76 7.28 -19.33
CA GLN A 49 -1.94 5.83 -19.50
C GLN A 49 -1.00 5.03 -18.58
N GLU A 50 0.28 5.39 -18.50
CA GLU A 50 1.23 4.71 -17.63
C GLU A 50 0.88 4.88 -16.14
N ILE A 51 0.42 6.07 -15.73
CA ILE A 51 -0.07 6.33 -14.37
C ILE A 51 -1.32 5.50 -14.09
N ALA A 52 -2.29 5.48 -15.00
CA ALA A 52 -3.50 4.67 -14.84
C ALA A 52 -3.16 3.17 -14.71
N ASN A 53 -2.27 2.66 -15.56
CA ASN A 53 -1.78 1.28 -15.47
C ASN A 53 -1.05 1.02 -14.16
N THR A 54 -0.26 1.98 -13.68
CA THR A 54 0.43 1.88 -12.38
C THR A 54 -0.55 1.85 -11.23
N LEU A 55 -1.63 2.65 -11.29
CA LEU A 55 -2.68 2.64 -10.26
C LEU A 55 -3.45 1.32 -10.25
N VAL A 56 -3.80 0.79 -11.42
CA VAL A 56 -4.40 -0.56 -11.54
C VAL A 56 -3.44 -1.60 -10.96
N ASN A 57 -2.17 -1.58 -11.37
CA ASN A 57 -1.15 -2.47 -10.79
C ASN A 57 -1.01 -2.28 -9.28
N PHE A 58 -1.13 -1.06 -8.76
CA PHE A 58 -1.09 -0.82 -7.31
C PHE A 58 -2.34 -1.35 -6.63
N GLN A 59 -3.53 -1.17 -7.20
CA GLN A 59 -4.76 -1.77 -6.68
C GLN A 59 -4.69 -3.31 -6.71
N GLU A 60 -4.06 -3.88 -7.74
CA GLU A 60 -3.87 -5.32 -7.91
C GLU A 60 -2.72 -5.89 -7.06
N ASN A 61 -1.64 -5.14 -6.82
CA ASN A 61 -0.37 -5.67 -6.26
C ASN A 61 0.16 -4.89 -5.04
N GLY A 62 -0.56 -3.87 -4.53
CA GLY A 62 -0.09 -2.97 -3.47
C GLY A 62 -1.18 -2.35 -2.56
N GLY A 63 -2.45 -2.51 -2.91
CA GLY A 63 -3.62 -2.36 -2.04
C GLY A 63 -4.22 -3.73 -1.73
N ALA A 64 -4.75 -3.92 -0.54
CA ALA A 64 -5.44 -5.16 -0.22
C ALA A 64 -6.85 -5.16 -0.82
N MET A 65 -7.17 -6.17 -1.63
CA MET A 65 -8.53 -6.37 -2.15
C MET A 65 -9.49 -6.72 -1.01
N GLY A 66 -10.69 -6.11 -0.95
CA GLY A 66 -11.70 -6.43 0.06
C GLY A 66 -12.73 -7.43 -0.45
N PHE A 67 -12.93 -8.53 0.27
CA PHE A 67 -13.97 -9.53 0.01
C PHE A 67 -15.02 -9.52 1.11
N SER A 68 -16.28 -9.85 0.79
CA SER A 68 -17.35 -9.84 1.79
C SER A 68 -17.32 -11.07 2.71
N SER A 69 -16.62 -12.14 2.28
CA SER A 69 -16.41 -13.36 3.05
C SER A 69 -15.12 -14.07 2.64
N LEU A 70 -14.57 -14.90 3.54
CA LEU A 70 -13.44 -15.77 3.24
C LEU A 70 -13.69 -16.71 2.06
N GLN A 71 -14.93 -17.17 1.85
CA GLN A 71 -15.26 -18.07 0.75
C GLN A 71 -15.05 -17.41 -0.62
N GLU A 72 -15.49 -16.16 -0.77
CA GLU A 72 -15.26 -15.40 -2.01
C GLU A 72 -13.78 -15.15 -2.26
N LEU A 73 -13.02 -14.83 -1.20
CA LEU A 73 -11.57 -14.63 -1.28
C LEU A 73 -10.86 -15.90 -1.77
N LEU A 74 -11.14 -17.05 -1.14
CA LEU A 74 -10.48 -18.31 -1.49
C LEU A 74 -10.86 -18.84 -2.88
N ALA A 75 -12.02 -18.43 -3.41
CA ALA A 75 -12.46 -18.78 -4.76
C ALA A 75 -11.83 -17.89 -5.85
N PHE A 76 -11.34 -16.70 -5.50
CA PHE A 76 -10.69 -15.78 -6.43
C PHE A 76 -9.25 -16.22 -6.71
N ILE A 77 -8.85 -16.31 -7.98
CA ILE A 77 -7.49 -16.71 -8.40
C ILE A 77 -6.85 -15.51 -9.11
N PRO A 78 -5.89 -14.82 -8.48
CA PRO A 78 -5.15 -13.73 -9.11
C PRO A 78 -4.19 -14.21 -10.21
N ASP A 79 -4.10 -13.43 -11.31
CA ASP A 79 -3.21 -13.73 -12.46
C ASP A 79 -1.71 -13.62 -12.13
N LYS A 80 -1.36 -12.92 -11.05
CA LYS A 80 0.03 -12.66 -10.63
C LYS A 80 0.20 -13.01 -9.15
N ALA A 81 1.40 -13.43 -8.77
CA ALA A 81 1.76 -13.65 -7.36
C ALA A 81 1.91 -12.32 -6.59
N ASN A 82 1.94 -12.41 -5.26
CA ASN A 82 2.13 -11.31 -4.30
C ASN A 82 0.95 -10.34 -4.19
N VAL A 83 -0.27 -10.86 -4.33
CA VAL A 83 -1.50 -10.08 -4.19
C VAL A 83 -2.00 -10.14 -2.76
N LEU A 84 -2.35 -9.00 -2.17
CA LEU A 84 -2.93 -8.91 -0.83
C LEU A 84 -4.46 -8.84 -0.90
N ALA A 85 -5.14 -9.51 0.01
CA ALA A 85 -6.60 -9.50 0.15
C ALA A 85 -7.01 -9.43 1.63
N ILE A 86 -8.21 -8.96 1.92
CA ILE A 86 -8.83 -8.89 3.24
C ILE A 86 -10.22 -9.51 3.15
N ASP A 87 -10.52 -10.45 4.05
CA ASP A 87 -11.90 -10.77 4.39
C ASP A 87 -12.48 -9.65 5.25
N THR A 88 -13.35 -8.81 4.69
CA THR A 88 -13.90 -7.63 5.38
C THR A 88 -14.86 -7.97 6.51
N SER A 89 -15.34 -9.22 6.58
CA SER A 89 -16.18 -9.68 7.69
C SER A 89 -15.38 -9.94 8.97
N THR A 90 -14.13 -10.38 8.84
CA THR A 90 -13.24 -10.75 9.95
C THR A 90 -12.05 -9.80 10.13
N GLY A 91 -11.70 -9.05 9.09
CA GLY A 91 -10.49 -8.23 9.02
C GLY A 91 -9.22 -9.02 8.72
N GLU A 92 -9.33 -10.31 8.41
CA GLU A 92 -8.18 -11.19 8.16
C GLU A 92 -7.56 -10.92 6.77
N GLN A 93 -6.25 -10.70 6.74
CA GLN A 93 -5.43 -10.48 5.54
C GLN A 93 -4.81 -11.75 4.97
N TYR A 94 -4.97 -11.98 3.67
CA TYR A 94 -4.39 -13.11 2.95
C TYR A 94 -3.43 -12.60 1.86
N LEU A 95 -2.38 -13.36 1.60
CA LEU A 95 -1.41 -13.14 0.54
C LEU A 95 -1.54 -14.28 -0.48
N TRP A 96 -1.70 -13.96 -1.75
CA TRP A 96 -1.60 -14.93 -2.82
C TRP A 96 -0.14 -15.15 -3.18
N ASN A 97 0.37 -16.37 -2.99
CA ASN A 97 1.77 -16.70 -3.30
C ASN A 97 2.00 -17.10 -4.77
N GLY A 98 0.95 -17.07 -5.60
CA GLY A 98 0.97 -17.55 -6.99
C GLY A 98 0.35 -18.94 -7.17
N THR A 99 0.10 -19.68 -6.09
CA THR A 99 -0.49 -21.03 -6.12
C THR A 99 -1.68 -21.15 -5.17
N GLU A 100 -1.60 -20.53 -4.00
CA GLU A 100 -2.64 -20.56 -2.98
C GLU A 100 -2.68 -19.25 -2.18
N TRP A 101 -3.81 -19.03 -1.52
CA TRP A 101 -3.96 -17.99 -0.51
C TRP A 101 -3.34 -18.46 0.80
N VAL A 102 -2.32 -17.74 1.26
CA VAL A 102 -1.72 -17.95 2.58
C VAL A 102 -2.15 -16.83 3.54
N PRO A 103 -2.55 -17.12 4.79
CA PRO A 103 -2.85 -16.08 5.75
C PRO A 103 -1.59 -15.28 6.08
N SER A 104 -1.70 -13.94 6.11
CA SER A 104 -0.59 -13.05 6.42
C SER A 104 -0.16 -13.20 7.89
N GLU A 105 1.12 -13.51 8.12
CA GLU A 105 1.69 -13.66 9.48
C GLU A 105 1.63 -12.36 10.30
N TYR A 106 1.53 -11.21 9.63
CA TYR A 106 1.43 -9.88 10.25
C TYR A 106 0.00 -9.51 10.69
N GLN A 107 -0.95 -10.44 10.57
CA GLN A 107 -2.20 -10.33 11.30
C GLN A 107 -1.91 -10.43 12.80
N GLY A 108 -2.10 -9.34 13.55
CA GLY A 108 -1.91 -9.34 14.99
C GLY A 108 -2.85 -10.35 15.66
N ASN A 109 -2.43 -11.60 15.85
CA ASN A 109 -3.44 -12.61 16.10
C ASN A 109 -2.99 -13.80 16.97
N SER A 110 -1.81 -14.41 16.89
CA SER A 110 -1.62 -15.63 17.72
C SER A 110 -1.63 -15.35 19.23
N GLN A 111 -0.99 -14.25 19.68
CA GLN A 111 -0.97 -13.86 21.09
C GLN A 111 -2.20 -13.05 21.48
N ILE A 112 -2.64 -12.14 20.60
CA ILE A 112 -3.84 -11.32 20.82
C ILE A 112 -5.10 -12.20 20.87
N ASN A 113 -5.29 -13.13 19.93
CA ASN A 113 -6.45 -14.04 19.97
C ASN A 113 -6.37 -15.03 21.14
N ARG A 114 -5.18 -15.44 21.56
CA ARG A 114 -5.03 -16.22 22.81
C ARG A 114 -5.49 -15.41 24.03
N LEU A 115 -5.12 -14.13 24.10
CA LEU A 115 -5.56 -13.23 25.16
C LEU A 115 -7.08 -12.97 25.11
N THR A 116 -7.64 -12.68 23.93
CA THR A 116 -9.08 -12.47 23.73
C THR A 116 -9.89 -13.71 24.12
N LYS A 117 -9.50 -14.91 23.63
CA LYS A 117 -10.16 -16.17 24.00
C LYS A 117 -10.06 -16.47 25.49
N SER A 118 -8.92 -16.16 26.12
CA SER A 118 -8.76 -16.31 27.57
C SER A 118 -9.65 -15.33 28.34
N LEU A 119 -9.84 -14.12 27.82
CA LEU A 119 -10.68 -13.10 28.44
C LEU A 119 -12.16 -13.50 28.38
N GLU A 120 -12.65 -13.90 27.20
CA GLU A 120 -14.03 -14.36 26.98
C GLU A 120 -14.37 -15.55 27.89
N LYS A 121 -13.50 -16.57 27.94
CA LYS A 121 -13.70 -17.75 28.81
C LYS A 121 -13.69 -17.42 30.30
N SER A 122 -12.97 -16.38 30.71
CA SER A 122 -12.83 -16.05 32.12
C SER A 122 -14.06 -15.34 32.71
N HIS A 123 -14.97 -14.82 31.87
CA HIS A 123 -16.04 -13.88 32.26
C HIS A 123 -15.54 -12.72 33.15
N SER A 124 -14.26 -12.37 33.05
CA SER A 124 -13.64 -11.42 33.97
C SER A 124 -14.07 -10.00 33.63
N THR A 125 -14.59 -9.29 34.63
CA THR A 125 -14.95 -7.86 34.52
C THR A 125 -13.76 -6.92 34.80
N LYS A 126 -12.60 -7.49 35.18
CA LYS A 126 -11.39 -6.74 35.54
C LYS A 126 -10.14 -7.40 34.96
N PHE A 127 -9.24 -6.57 34.42
CA PHE A 127 -7.93 -7.02 33.97
C PHE A 127 -6.83 -6.40 34.83
N PHE A 128 -5.82 -7.21 35.16
CA PHE A 128 -4.61 -6.75 35.85
C PHE A 128 -3.41 -7.00 34.95
N HIS A 129 -2.75 -5.93 34.54
CA HIS A 129 -1.44 -6.05 33.93
C HIS A 129 -0.37 -6.02 35.03
N ARG A 130 0.51 -7.04 35.06
CA ARG A 130 1.62 -7.12 36.00
C ARG A 130 2.93 -7.11 35.23
N TRP A 131 3.80 -6.19 35.61
CA TRP A 131 5.16 -6.10 35.10
C TRP A 131 6.05 -6.88 36.05
N LYS A 132 6.87 -7.78 35.51
CA LYS A 132 7.88 -8.50 36.28
C LYS A 132 9.27 -8.11 35.79
N ASP A 133 10.22 -7.99 36.71
CA ASP A 133 11.62 -7.88 36.36
C ASP A 133 12.19 -9.23 35.85
N ARG A 134 13.47 -9.24 35.47
CA ARG A 134 14.16 -10.41 34.92
C ARG A 134 14.33 -11.56 35.92
N ILE A 135 14.16 -11.31 37.23
CA ILE A 135 14.26 -12.31 38.31
C ILE A 135 12.88 -12.70 38.86
N GLY A 136 11.80 -12.19 38.28
CA GLY A 136 10.41 -12.57 38.58
C GLY A 136 9.70 -11.68 39.61
N THR A 137 10.35 -10.64 40.13
CA THR A 137 9.76 -9.68 41.08
C THR A 137 8.72 -8.83 40.37
N ILE A 138 7.54 -8.63 40.97
CA ILE A 138 6.51 -7.75 40.42
C ILE A 138 6.91 -6.30 40.69
N ILE A 139 7.13 -5.53 39.62
CA ILE A 139 7.58 -4.13 39.69
C ILE A 139 6.45 -3.12 39.43
N GLY A 140 5.26 -3.57 39.04
CA GLY A 140 4.10 -2.70 38.86
C GLY A 140 2.81 -3.47 38.58
N ARG A 141 1.68 -2.93 39.05
CA ARG A 141 0.33 -3.48 38.81
C ARG A 141 -0.64 -2.37 38.46
N VAL A 142 -1.32 -2.50 37.32
CA VAL A 142 -2.41 -1.60 36.91
C VAL A 142 -3.68 -2.42 36.72
N GLY A 143 -4.78 -1.99 37.34
CA GLY A 143 -6.11 -2.56 37.16
C GLY A 143 -6.97 -1.65 36.30
N LYS A 144 -7.69 -2.19 35.31
CA LYS A 144 -8.75 -1.48 34.58
C LYS A 144 -10.06 -2.27 34.64
N THR A 145 -11.15 -1.57 34.94
CA THR A 145 -12.53 -2.04 34.76
C THR A 145 -12.94 -1.82 33.31
N MET A 146 -13.58 -2.81 32.71
CA MET A 146 -13.87 -2.84 31.28
C MET A 146 -15.03 -1.88 30.94
N MET A 147 -14.70 -0.64 30.60
CA MET A 147 -15.61 0.29 29.92
C MET A 147 -14.84 0.86 28.73
N TRP A 148 -15.06 0.26 27.55
CA TRP A 148 -14.57 0.67 26.23
C TRP A 148 -13.05 0.94 26.12
N ALA A 149 -12.31 -0.06 25.65
CA ALA A 149 -10.87 0.06 25.40
C ALA A 149 -10.59 0.84 24.11
N VAL A 150 -10.40 2.16 24.23
CA VAL A 150 -9.62 2.93 23.26
C VAL A 150 -8.14 2.64 23.56
N PHE A 151 -7.47 1.92 22.66
CA PHE A 151 -6.02 1.72 22.72
C PHE A 151 -5.32 3.03 22.32
N ILE A 152 -4.88 3.79 23.31
CA ILE A 152 -3.90 4.87 23.09
C ILE A 152 -2.52 4.25 23.29
N PHE A 153 -1.80 4.03 22.19
CA PHE A 153 -0.35 3.80 22.23
C PHE A 153 0.33 5.12 22.64
N CYS A 154 0.85 5.19 23.86
CA CYS A 154 1.77 6.26 24.26
C CYS A 154 3.20 5.74 24.06
N HIS A 155 3.92 6.32 23.12
CA HIS A 155 5.36 6.15 22.93
C HIS A 155 6.12 6.97 23.98
N VAL A 156 6.88 6.30 24.84
CA VAL A 156 8.05 6.83 25.59
C VAL A 156 8.88 5.58 25.94
N CYS A 157 10.17 5.40 25.64
CA CYS A 157 11.30 6.27 25.32
C CYS A 157 12.03 5.81 24.05
#